data_AF-A0A971KKB9-F1
#
_entry.id   AF-A0A971KKB9-F1
#
_cell.length_a   1.000
_cell.length_b   1.000
_cell.length_c   1.000
_cell.angle_alpha   90.00
_cell.angle_beta   90.00
_cell.angle_gamma   90.00
#
_symmetry.space_group_name_H-M   'P 1'
#
loop_
_entity.id
_entity.type
_entity.pdbx_description
1 polymer ?
#
loop_
_entity_poly.entity_id
_entity_poly.type
_entity_poly.pdbx_seq_one_letter_code
_entity_poly.pdbx_strand_id
1 'polypeptide(L)'
;MTASEIIEGLEKDPLERLKWLVLKSFGVLPESKMARELSDEDFIFCAANMVIDARGAIGEKLGEGGFNAAFDENRFFELGEA
;
A
#
# COMPACT_ATOMS: atom_id res chain seq x y z
N MET A 1 22.67 7.67 21.78
CA MET A 1 21.59 7.33 20.85
C MET A 1 20.63 6.40 21.58
N THR A 2 19.52 6.94 22.03
CA THR A 2 18.41 6.22 22.66
C THR A 2 17.52 5.65 21.56
N ALA A 3 16.75 4.60 21.87
CA ALA A 3 15.80 4.02 20.91
C ALA A 3 14.81 5.07 20.37
N SER A 4 14.40 6.03 21.21
CA SER A 4 13.49 7.12 20.86
C SER A 4 14.06 8.04 19.78
N GLU A 5 15.35 8.39 19.87
CA GLU A 5 16.02 9.23 18.87
C GLU A 5 16.13 8.54 17.50
N ILE A 6 16.32 7.21 17.49
CA ILE A 6 16.37 6.41 16.27
C ILE A 6 14.99 6.35 15.60
N ILE A 7 13.93 6.17 16.38
CA ILE A 7 12.55 6.15 15.88
C ILE A 7 12.20 7.50 15.25
N GLU A 8 12.48 8.62 15.93
CA GLU A 8 12.24 9.95 15.36
C GLU A 8 13.03 10.21 14.08
N GLY A 9 14.27 9.71 13.98
CA GLY A 9 15.07 9.81 12.76
C GLY A 9 14.44 9.08 11.58
N LEU A 10 13.94 7.86 11.82
CA LEU A 10 13.27 7.05 10.80
C LEU A 10 11.90 7.61 10.39
N GLU A 11 11.20 8.32 11.29
CA GLU A 11 9.96 9.02 10.93
C GLU A 11 10.22 10.25 10.05
N LYS A 12 11.37 10.89 10.21
CA LYS A 12 11.76 12.08 9.43
C LYS A 12 12.36 11.72 8.06
N ASP A 13 12.77 10.48 7.85
CA ASP A 13 13.30 9.99 6.58
C ASP A 13 12.30 9.05 5.85
N PRO A 14 11.49 9.60 4.93
CA PRO A 14 10.52 8.81 4.18
C PRO A 14 11.17 7.76 3.27
N LEU A 15 12.42 7.95 2.84
CA LEU A 15 13.11 7.00 1.96
C LEU A 15 13.55 5.77 2.76
N GLU A 16 14.15 5.95 3.93
CA GLU A 16 14.49 4.82 4.83
C GLU A 16 13.25 4.04 5.27
N ARG A 17 12.14 4.75 5.50
CA ARG A 17 10.86 4.11 5.79
C ARG A 17 10.35 3.28 4.61
N LEU A 18 10.50 3.79 3.38
CA LEU A 18 10.13 3.09 2.15
C LEU A 18 10.96 1.83 1.96
N LYS A 19 12.29 1.91 2.11
CA LYS A 19 13.20 0.75 2.01
C LYS A 19 12.77 -0.35 2.98
N TRP A 20 12.49 0.00 4.23
CA TRP A 20 12.00 -0.96 5.21
C TRP A 20 10.67 -1.62 4.79
N LEU A 21 9.72 -0.86 4.25
CA LEU A 21 8.43 -1.40 3.78
C LEU A 21 8.63 -2.40 2.63
N VAL A 22 9.48 -2.06 1.67
CA VAL A 22 9.81 -2.93 0.54
C VAL A 22 10.44 -4.22 1.05
N LEU A 23 11.50 -4.13 1.85
CA LEU A 23 12.19 -5.30 2.42
C LEU A 23 11.24 -6.19 3.24
N LYS A 24 10.37 -5.59 4.05
CA LYS A 24 9.35 -6.30 4.82
C LYS A 24 8.36 -7.04 3.90
N SER A 25 7.94 -6.42 2.81
CA SER A 25 6.99 -7.02 1.86
C SER A 25 7.59 -8.23 1.14
N PHE A 26 8.88 -8.19 0.81
CA PHE A 26 9.60 -9.32 0.20
C PHE A 26 10.11 -10.34 1.21
N GLY A 27 9.99 -10.08 2.52
CA GLY A 27 10.50 -10.95 3.57
C GLY A 27 12.03 -11.03 3.61
N VAL A 28 12.71 -9.99 3.13
CA VAL A 28 14.18 -9.93 3.05
C VAL A 28 14.73 -9.09 4.21
N LEU A 29 15.78 -9.58 4.86
CA LEU A 29 16.47 -8.81 5.88
C LEU A 29 17.36 -7.74 5.24
N PRO A 30 17.49 -6.54 5.85
CA PRO A 30 18.38 -5.48 5.35
C PRO A 30 19.85 -5.90 5.27
N GLU A 31 20.27 -6.88 6.09
CA GLU A 31 21.62 -7.46 6.06
C GLU A 31 21.86 -8.45 4.91
N SER A 32 20.81 -8.82 4.16
CA SER A 32 20.95 -9.70 3.02
C SER A 32 21.78 -9.05 1.92
N LYS A 33 22.61 -9.85 1.24
CA LYS A 33 23.41 -9.38 0.11
C LYS A 33 22.56 -8.71 -0.97
N MET A 34 21.39 -9.29 -1.24
CA MET A 34 20.43 -8.76 -2.22
C MET A 34 19.87 -7.39 -1.84
N ALA A 35 19.65 -7.12 -0.53
CA ALA A 35 19.18 -5.83 -0.06
C ALA A 35 20.25 -4.73 -0.17
N ARG A 36 21.53 -5.09 -0.04
CA ARG A 36 22.66 -4.17 -0.15
C ARG A 36 23.06 -3.83 -1.59
N GLU A 37 22.72 -4.70 -2.52
CA GLU A 37 22.98 -4.49 -3.96
C GLU A 37 21.92 -3.62 -4.63
N LEU A 38 20.76 -3.42 -3.98
CA LEU A 38 19.68 -2.56 -4.48
C LEU A 38 20.02 -1.08 -4.28
N SER A 39 19.88 -0.31 -5.35
CA SER A 39 19.96 1.14 -5.29
C SER A 39 18.67 1.75 -4.73
N ASP A 40 18.73 3.02 -4.32
CA ASP A 40 17.54 3.76 -3.88
C ASP A 40 16.46 3.81 -4.99
N GLU A 41 16.86 3.86 -6.26
CA GLU A 41 15.94 3.82 -7.40
C GLU A 41 15.22 2.48 -7.51
N ASP A 42 15.91 1.36 -7.25
CA ASP A 42 15.31 0.04 -7.27
C ASP A 42 14.26 -0.11 -6.16
N PHE A 43 14.52 0.44 -4.97
CA PHE A 43 13.53 0.47 -3.88
C PHE A 43 12.28 1.25 -4.26
N ILE A 44 12.44 2.41 -4.92
CA ILE A 44 11.31 3.20 -5.41
C ILE A 44 10.54 2.43 -6.47
N PHE A 45 11.22 1.75 -7.39
CA PHE A 45 10.59 0.93 -8.42
C PHE A 45 9.76 -0.22 -7.81
N CYS A 46 10.32 -0.94 -6.84
CA CYS A 46 9.59 -1.98 -6.11
C CYS A 46 8.36 -1.43 -5.39
N ALA A 47 8.49 -0.31 -4.69
CA ALA A 47 7.37 0.32 -4.00
C ALA A 47 6.26 0.80 -4.97
N ALA A 48 6.64 1.33 -6.13
CA ALA A 48 5.68 1.74 -7.16
C ALA A 48 4.86 0.54 -7.66
N ASN A 49 5.51 -0.59 -7.92
CA ASN A 49 4.82 -1.83 -8.31
C ASN A 49 3.87 -2.32 -7.20
N MET A 50 4.29 -2.28 -5.93
CA MET A 50 3.41 -2.65 -4.80
C MET A 50 2.14 -1.78 -4.73
N VAL A 51 2.24 -0.48 -5.04
CA VAL A 51 1.07 0.42 -5.09
C VAL A 51 0.18 0.09 -6.28
N ILE A 52 0.76 -0.21 -7.44
CA ILE A 52 0.00 -0.64 -8.62
C ILE A 52 -0.74 -1.94 -8.34
N ASP A 53 -0.08 -2.93 -7.75
CA ASP A 53 -0.68 -4.22 -7.37
C ASP A 53 -1.79 -4.03 -6.35
N ALA A 54 -1.59 -3.19 -5.34
CA ALA A 54 -2.63 -2.87 -4.36
C ALA A 54 -3.85 -2.22 -5.03
N ARG A 55 -3.65 -1.29 -5.97
CA ARG A 55 -4.73 -0.65 -6.73
C ARG A 55 -5.42 -1.62 -7.67
N GLY A 56 -4.67 -2.51 -8.32
CA GLY A 56 -5.19 -3.58 -9.16
C GLY A 56 -6.05 -4.55 -8.35
N ALA A 57 -5.58 -4.98 -7.18
CA ALA A 57 -6.34 -5.83 -6.26
C ALA A 57 -7.60 -5.15 -5.71
N ILE A 58 -7.56 -3.84 -5.47
CA ILE A 58 -8.76 -3.06 -5.12
C ILE A 58 -9.72 -3.01 -6.31
N GLY A 59 -9.22 -2.79 -7.54
CA GLY A 59 -10.01 -2.79 -8.76
C GLY A 59 -10.65 -4.15 -9.05
N GLU A 60 -9.93 -5.24 -8.83
CA GLU A 60 -10.43 -6.62 -8.94
C GLU A 60 -11.47 -6.92 -7.87
N LYS A 61 -11.26 -6.48 -6.63
CA LYS A 61 -12.31 -6.57 -5.59
C LYS A 61 -13.54 -5.72 -5.89
N LEU A 62 -13.47 -4.79 -6.83
CA LEU A 62 -14.57 -3.90 -7.23
C LEU A 62 -15.17 -4.24 -8.61
N GLY A 63 -14.72 -5.30 -9.28
CA GLY A 63 -15.37 -5.86 -10.47
C GLY A 63 -15.53 -7.37 -10.29
N GLU A 64 -16.71 -7.94 -10.16
CA GLU A 64 -17.96 -7.68 -10.85
C GLU A 64 -19.11 -7.46 -9.84
N GLY A 65 -19.75 -6.28 -9.87
CA GLY A 65 -20.88 -5.98 -8.97
C GLY A 65 -20.47 -5.26 -7.69
N GLY A 66 -19.93 -4.04 -7.82
CA GLY A 66 -19.89 -3.09 -6.72
C GLY A 66 -21.31 -2.73 -6.28
N PHE A 67 -21.91 -3.55 -5.40
CA PHE A 67 -23.09 -3.17 -4.64
C PHE A 67 -22.66 -1.95 -3.81
N ASN A 68 -23.17 -0.76 -4.15
CA ASN A 68 -23.35 0.26 -3.14
C ASN A 68 -24.19 -0.42 -2.05
N ALA A 69 -23.58 -0.80 -0.92
CA ALA A 69 -24.33 -1.32 0.23
C ALA A 69 -25.35 -0.29 0.76
N ALA A 70 -25.28 0.96 0.27
CA ALA A 70 -26.22 2.04 0.52
C ALA A 70 -27.30 2.23 -0.57
N PHE A 71 -27.20 1.56 -1.72
CA PHE A 71 -28.22 1.63 -2.78
C PHE A 71 -29.23 0.51 -2.54
N ASP A 72 -30.35 0.88 -1.94
CA ASP A 72 -31.51 0.02 -1.77
C ASP A 72 -32.44 0.20 -2.98
N GLU A 73 -32.57 -0.86 -3.79
CA GLU A 73 -33.39 -0.85 -5.00
C GLU A 73 -34.88 -0.64 -4.69
N ASN A 74 -35.37 -1.15 -3.53
CA ASN A 74 -36.75 -0.94 -3.10
C ASN A 74 -37.00 0.53 -2.75
N ARG A 75 -36.05 1.17 -2.05
CA ARG A 75 -36.11 2.61 -1.73
C ARG A 75 -36.15 3.48 -3.00
N PHE A 76 -35.44 3.07 -4.05
CA PHE A 76 -35.44 3.81 -5.32
C PHE A 76 -36.79 3.70 -6.04
N PHE A 77 -37.41 2.51 -6.06
CA PHE A 77 -38.73 2.30 -6.65
C PHE A 77 -39.84 3.08 -5.91
N GLU A 78 -39.78 3.18 -4.58
CA GLU A 78 -40.74 3.94 -3.77
C GLU A 78 -40.75 5.44 -4.08
N LEU A 79 -39.66 5.98 -4.63
CA LEU A 79 -39.55 7.39 -5.02
C LEU A 79 -39.98 7.65 -6.47
N GLY A 80 -40.19 6.60 -7.26
CA GLY A 80 -40.56 6.69 -8.69
C GLY A 80 -42.06 6.83 -8.96
N GLU A 81 -42.91 6.60 -7.96
CA GLU A 81 -44.36 6.85 -8.04
C GLU A 81 -44.76 8.02 -7.12
N ALA A 82 -44.43 9.24 -7.55
CA ALA A 82 -45.00 10.48 -7.01
C ALA A 82 -45.35 11.44 -8.14
#